data_AF-A0A150SDR0-F1
#
_entry.id   AF-A0A150SDR0-F1
#
_cell.length_a   1.000
_cell.length_b   1.000
_cell.length_c   1.000
_cell.angle_alpha   90.00
_cell.angle_beta   90.00
_cell.angle_gamma   90.00
#
_symmetry.space_group_name_H-M   'P 1'
#
loop_
_entity.id
_entity.type
_entity.pdbx_description
1 polymer ?
#
loop_
_entity_poly.entity_id
_entity_poly.type
_entity_poly.pdbx_seq_one_letter_code
_entity_poly.pdbx_strand_id
1 'polypeptide(L)'
;MSVVLMTTSRQGDTRSNRLVPVAAQATFKEFWVPAAEALGLQWVPLFETGVPVERSDLPDVIRELEALRAWCVSSESLRETILERLARLIDELNKINSSDDDVEIFIG
;
A
#
# COMPACT_ATOMS: atom_id res chain seq x y z
N MET A 1 -11.83 7.57 8.89
CA MET A 1 -11.06 7.65 7.62
C MET A 1 -10.14 6.44 7.56
N SER A 2 -9.85 5.95 6.35
CA SER A 2 -9.06 4.73 6.12
C SER A 2 -8.14 4.96 4.93
N VAL A 3 -6.92 4.42 5.02
CA VAL A 3 -5.99 4.35 3.91
C VAL A 3 -6.42 3.23 2.96
N VAL A 4 -6.50 3.54 1.67
CA VAL A 4 -6.90 2.62 0.60
C VAL A 4 -5.94 2.71 -0.57
N LEU A 5 -5.73 1.57 -1.23
CA LEU A 5 -5.21 1.54 -2.59
C LEU A 5 -6.40 1.77 -3.53
N MET A 6 -6.35 2.85 -4.30
CA MET A 6 -7.27 3.14 -5.38
C MET A 6 -6.57 2.90 -6.71
N THR A 7 -7.22 2.13 -7.58
CA THR A 7 -6.81 1.93 -8.95
C THR A 7 -7.90 2.43 -9.88
N THR A 8 -7.52 3.24 -10.86
CA THR A 8 -8.43 3.76 -11.88
C THR A 8 -7.98 3.26 -13.24
N SER A 9 -8.84 2.45 -13.86
CA SER A 9 -8.62 1.95 -15.23
C SER A 9 -9.55 2.67 -16.20
N ARG A 10 -9.05 2.90 -17.42
CA ARG A 10 -9.85 3.41 -18.54
C ARG A 10 -10.10 2.27 -19.53
N GLN A 11 -11.36 1.95 -19.75
CA GLN A 11 -11.77 1.05 -20.83
C GLN A 11 -12.71 1.80 -21.78
N GLY A 12 -12.18 2.30 -22.89
CA GLY A 12 -12.92 3.20 -23.77
C GLY A 12 -13.29 4.51 -23.06
N ASP A 13 -14.59 4.84 -23.02
CA ASP A 13 -15.13 6.07 -22.40
C ASP A 13 -15.49 5.91 -20.91
N THR A 14 -15.43 4.69 -20.35
CA THR A 14 -15.75 4.44 -18.94
C THR A 14 -14.50 4.41 -18.06
N ARG A 15 -14.60 5.07 -16.90
CA ARG A 15 -13.62 4.98 -15.81
C ARG A 15 -14.16 4.04 -14.74
N SER A 16 -13.36 3.04 -14.39
CA SER A 16 -13.69 2.09 -13.34
C SER A 16 -12.69 2.24 -12.19
N ASN A 17 -13.22 2.56 -11.00
CA ASN A 17 -12.43 2.68 -9.78
C ASN A 17 -12.55 1.39 -8.96
N ARG A 18 -11.42 0.86 -8.52
CA ARG A 18 -11.35 -0.26 -7.59
C ARG A 18 -10.59 0.16 -6.34
N LEU A 19 -11.22 -0.09 -5.18
CA LEU A 19 -10.67 0.24 -3.86
C LEU A 19 -10.26 -1.03 -3.13
N VAL A 20 -9.03 -1.05 -2.63
CA VAL A 20 -8.48 -2.10 -1.78
C VAL A 20 -8.16 -1.51 -0.41
N PRO A 21 -8.86 -1.92 0.65
CA PRO A 21 -8.63 -1.37 1.99
C PRO A 21 -7.27 -1.80 2.56
N VAL A 22 -6.42 -0.81 2.89
CA VAL A 22 -5.08 -1.00 3.46
C VAL A 22 -5.15 -1.00 4.99
N ALA A 23 -5.59 0.11 5.60
CA ALA A 23 -5.66 0.22 7.06
C ALA A 23 -6.69 1.28 7.50
N ALA A 24 -7.18 1.17 8.73
CA ALA A 24 -7.85 2.31 9.37
C ALA A 24 -6.82 3.42 9.65
N GLN A 25 -7.23 4.70 9.60
CA GLN A 25 -6.32 5.82 9.85
C GLN A 25 -5.60 5.69 11.20
N ALA A 26 -6.34 5.30 12.25
CA ALA A 26 -5.77 5.13 13.59
C ALA A 26 -4.67 4.05 13.58
N THR A 27 -4.93 2.89 12.96
CA THR A 27 -3.94 1.82 12.83
C THR A 27 -2.73 2.25 12.00
N PHE A 28 -2.95 3.01 10.92
CA PHE A 28 -1.87 3.51 10.10
C PHE A 28 -0.93 4.43 10.91
N LYS A 29 -1.52 5.39 11.62
CA LYS A 29 -0.78 6.36 12.43
C LYS A 29 -0.08 5.74 13.65
N GLU A 30 -0.73 4.77 14.31
CA GLU A 30 -0.20 4.14 15.52
C GLU A 30 0.85 3.07 15.23
N PHE A 31 0.80 2.41 14.07
CA PHE A 31 1.66 1.26 13.76
C PHE A 31 2.52 1.44 12.52
N TRP A 32 1.93 1.89 11.40
CA TRP A 32 2.65 1.93 10.12
C TRP A 32 3.65 3.08 10.08
N VAL A 33 3.26 4.28 10.54
CA VAL A 33 4.14 5.46 10.55
C VAL A 33 5.36 5.25 11.44
N PRO A 34 5.24 4.83 12.73
CA PRO A 34 6.42 4.62 13.58
C PRO A 34 7.34 3.50 13.07
N ALA A 35 6.76 2.43 12.49
CA ALA A 35 7.55 1.36 11.89
C ALA A 35 8.30 1.83 10.65
N ALA A 36 7.65 2.63 9.80
CA ALA A 36 8.27 3.23 8.62
C ALA A 36 9.42 4.17 8.99
N GLU A 37 9.23 5.01 10.01
CA GLU A 37 10.29 5.88 10.55
C GLU A 37 11.46 5.08 11.10
N ALA A 38 11.20 4.03 11.89
CA ALA A 38 12.24 3.16 12.45
C ALA A 38 13.05 2.42 11.37
N LEU A 39 12.43 2.10 10.24
CA LEU A 39 13.04 1.43 9.10
C LEU A 39 13.64 2.40 8.05
N GLY A 40 13.43 3.72 8.20
CA GLY A 40 13.85 4.73 7.23
C GLY A 40 13.11 4.69 5.89
N LEU A 41 11.89 4.16 5.87
CA LEU A 41 11.05 4.04 4.67
C LEU A 41 10.58 5.42 4.18
N GLN A 42 10.52 5.61 2.87
CA GLN A 42 10.17 6.90 2.26
C GLN A 42 8.75 6.91 1.69
N TRP A 43 8.27 5.80 1.13
CA TRP A 43 6.96 5.69 0.51
C TRP A 43 5.85 5.48 1.52
N VAL A 44 6.05 4.56 2.47
CA VAL A 44 5.01 4.21 3.45
C VAL A 44 4.44 5.43 4.18
N PRO A 45 5.24 6.37 4.72
CA PRO A 45 4.69 7.54 5.41
C PRO A 45 3.78 8.42 4.52
N LEU A 46 4.01 8.46 3.21
CA LEU A 46 3.25 9.28 2.27
C LEU A 46 1.80 8.78 2.10
N PHE A 47 1.54 7.50 2.39
CA PHE A 47 0.20 6.93 2.31
C PHE A 47 -0.75 7.53 3.37
N GLU A 48 -0.25 8.17 4.43
CA GLU A 48 -1.13 8.81 5.42
C GLU A 48 -1.91 9.99 4.80
N THR A 49 -1.27 10.70 3.86
CA THR A 49 -1.82 11.90 3.22
C THR A 49 -2.31 11.66 1.80
N GLY A 50 -2.00 10.49 1.24
CA GLY A 50 -2.29 10.16 -0.14
C GLY A 50 -1.14 10.49 -1.08
N VAL A 51 -0.73 9.52 -1.90
CA VAL A 51 0.31 9.69 -2.91
C VAL A 51 -0.09 8.99 -4.22
N PRO A 52 0.02 9.66 -5.38
CA PRO A 52 0.01 8.98 -6.66
C PRO A 52 1.29 8.16 -6.82
N VAL A 53 1.16 6.93 -7.28
CA VAL A 53 2.30 6.02 -7.46
C VAL A 53 2.45 5.72 -8.94
N GLU A 54 3.62 6.02 -9.51
CA GLU A 54 3.90 5.62 -10.88
C GLU A 54 4.29 4.14 -10.93
N ARG A 55 4.02 3.50 -12.07
CA ARG A 55 4.35 2.09 -12.27
C ARG A 55 5.86 1.83 -12.11
N SER A 56 6.71 2.79 -12.51
CA SER A 56 8.17 2.73 -12.32
C SER A 56 8.59 2.69 -10.86
N ASP A 57 7.77 3.22 -9.95
CA ASP A 57 8.07 3.27 -8.51
C ASP A 57 7.55 2.03 -7.76
N LEU A 58 6.68 1.22 -8.39
CA LEU A 58 6.12 0.03 -7.76
C LEU A 58 7.17 -0.93 -7.20
N PRO A 59 8.30 -1.21 -7.87
CA PRO A 59 9.33 -2.06 -7.29
C PRO A 59 9.87 -1.52 -5.96
N ASP A 60 10.04 -0.21 -5.82
CA ASP A 60 10.50 0.41 -4.58
C ASP A 60 9.42 0.44 -3.51
N VAL A 61 8.18 0.76 -3.88
CA VAL A 61 7.03 0.70 -2.96
C VAL A 61 6.86 -0.72 -2.40
N ILE A 62 6.90 -1.74 -3.26
CA ILE A 62 6.77 -3.15 -2.87
C ILE A 62 7.93 -3.55 -1.94
N ARG A 63 9.16 -3.13 -2.25
CA ARG A 63 10.34 -3.38 -1.41
C ARG A 63 10.16 -2.82 0.01
N GLU A 64 9.66 -1.59 0.14
CA GLU A 64 9.40 -0.99 1.46
C GLU A 64 8.29 -1.70 2.22
N LEU A 65 7.21 -2.10 1.53
CA LEU A 65 6.12 -2.85 2.13
C LEU A 65 6.56 -4.24 2.63
N GLU A 66 7.45 -4.93 1.92
CA GLU A 66 8.04 -6.19 2.38
C GLU A 66 8.96 -5.98 3.59
N ALA A 67 9.73 -4.89 3.64
CA ALA A 67 10.54 -4.54 4.82
C ALA A 67 9.66 -4.28 6.05
N LEU A 68 8.57 -3.53 5.88
CA LEU A 68 7.58 -3.28 6.92
C LEU A 68 6.92 -4.59 7.38
N ARG A 69 6.54 -5.46 6.45
CA ARG A 69 5.97 -6.77 6.74
C ARG A 69 6.93 -7.63 7.56
N ALA A 70 8.20 -7.71 7.17
CA ALA A 70 9.22 -8.44 7.91
C ALA A 70 9.41 -7.91 9.33
N TRP A 71 9.39 -6.59 9.50
CA TRP A 71 9.44 -5.95 10.82
C TRP A 71 8.21 -6.31 11.68
N CYS A 72 7.00 -6.27 11.12
CA CYS A 72 5.78 -6.63 11.84
C CYS A 72 5.72 -8.10 12.29
N VAL A 73 6.39 -9.02 11.59
CA VAL A 73 6.48 -10.44 12.03
C VAL A 73 7.16 -10.55 13.41
N SER A 74 8.01 -9.59 13.77
CA SER A 74 8.74 -9.60 15.05
C SER A 74 7.98 -9.04 16.27
N SER A 75 6.74 -8.56 16.12
CA SER A 75 5.94 -7.94 17.21
C SER A 75 4.59 -8.64 17.47
N GLU A 76 4.15 -8.76 18.74
CA GLU A 76 3.18 -9.80 19.15
C GLU A 76 1.67 -9.50 19.03
N SER A 77 1.18 -8.28 19.30
CA SER A 77 -0.24 -8.08 19.67
C SER A 77 -1.23 -7.65 18.57
N LEU A 78 -0.77 -7.15 17.41
CA LEU A 78 -1.63 -6.67 16.30
C LEU A 78 -1.21 -7.23 14.93
N ARG A 79 -0.44 -8.31 14.98
CA ARG A 79 0.34 -8.86 13.87
C ARG A 79 -0.50 -9.46 12.76
N GLU A 80 -1.49 -10.30 13.05
CA GLU A 80 -2.20 -11.06 12.01
C GLU A 80 -2.96 -10.16 11.04
N THR A 81 -3.78 -9.25 11.55
CA THR A 81 -4.56 -8.35 10.69
C THR A 81 -3.66 -7.40 9.88
N ILE A 82 -2.58 -6.86 10.48
CA ILE A 82 -1.66 -5.97 9.75
C ILE A 82 -0.89 -6.75 8.67
N LEU A 83 -0.40 -7.94 8.98
CA LEU A 83 0.32 -8.78 8.02
C LEU A 83 -0.58 -9.23 6.85
N GLU A 84 -1.84 -9.58 7.10
CA GLU A 84 -2.80 -9.91 6.05
C GLU A 84 -3.06 -8.73 5.12
N ARG A 85 -3.19 -7.51 5.68
CA ARG A 85 -3.38 -6.28 4.89
C ARG A 85 -2.16 -5.94 4.06
N LEU A 86 -0.96 -6.06 4.64
CA LEU A 86 0.30 -5.89 3.93
C LEU A 86 0.44 -6.89 2.79
N ALA A 87 0.22 -8.18 3.06
CA ALA A 87 0.31 -9.24 2.05
C ALA A 87 -0.68 -8.99 0.91
N ARG A 88 -1.91 -8.60 1.21
CA ARG A 88 -2.91 -8.26 0.19
C ARG A 88 -2.51 -7.05 -0.63
N LEU A 89 -1.99 -5.99 0.01
CA LEU A 89 -1.53 -4.79 -0.71
C LEU A 89 -0.38 -5.14 -1.66
N ILE A 90 0.62 -5.87 -1.17
CA ILE A 90 1.78 -6.31 -1.96
C ILE A 90 1.33 -7.18 -3.16
N ASP A 91 0.41 -8.11 -2.95
CA ASP A 91 -0.13 -8.95 -4.03
C ASP A 91 -0.85 -8.12 -5.11
N GLU A 92 -1.67 -7.14 -4.71
CA GLU A 92 -2.33 -6.24 -5.67
C GLU A 92 -1.33 -5.37 -6.44
N LEU A 93 -0.32 -4.81 -5.78
CA LEU A 93 0.72 -4.02 -6.46
C LEU A 93 1.55 -4.89 -7.42
N ASN A 94 1.85 -6.13 -7.06
CA ASN A 94 2.53 -7.08 -7.96
C ASN A 94 1.70 -7.43 -9.20
N LYS A 95 0.38 -7.64 -9.04
CA LYS A 95 -0.54 -7.86 -10.16
C LYS A 95 -0.57 -6.66 -11.09
N ILE A 96 -0.64 -5.44 -10.55
CA ILE A 96 -0.61 -4.22 -11.34
C ILE A 96 0.72 -4.12 -12.08
N ASN A 97 1.85 -4.30 -11.38
CA ASN A 97 3.19 -4.23 -11.96
C ASN A 97 3.41 -5.23 -13.11
N SER A 98 2.75 -6.39 -13.05
CA SER A 98 2.87 -7.46 -14.06
C SER A 98 1.82 -7.41 -15.17
N SER A 99 0.77 -6.59 -15.04
CA SER A 99 -0.26 -6.40 -16.08
C SER A 99 0.20 -5.39 -17.13
N ASP A 100 -0.27 -5.46 -18.36
CA ASP A 100 -0.07 -4.41 -19.38
C ASP A 100 -1.15 -3.31 -19.34
N ASP A 101 -2.08 -3.40 -18.38
CA ASP A 101 -3.16 -2.41 -18.26
C ASP A 101 -2.63 -1.02 -17.85
N ASP A 102 -3.13 -0.01 -18.54
CA ASP A 102 -2.93 1.39 -18.17
C ASP A 102 -3.86 1.75 -17.01
N VAL A 103 -3.28 1.84 -15.81
CA VAL A 103 -3.99 2.03 -14.54
C VAL A 103 -3.30 3.12 -13.74
N GLU A 104 -4.07 4.13 -13.35
CA GLU A 104 -3.64 5.15 -12.40
C GLU A 104 -3.70 4.56 -10.98
N ILE A 105 -2.63 4.73 -10.20
CA ILE A 105 -2.49 4.16 -8.86
C ILE A 105 -2.40 5.30 -7.84
N PHE A 106 -3.19 5.21 -6.79
CA PHE A 106 -3.18 6.14 -5.67
C PHE A 106 -3.29 5.36 -4.35
N ILE A 107 -2.49 5.74 -3.35
CA ILE A 107 -2.55 5.13 -2.01
C ILE A 107 -2.73 6.23 -0.98
N GLY A 108 -3.87 6.25 -0.29
CA GLY A 108 -4.27 7.29 0.67
C GLY A 108 -5.55 7.00 1.41
#